data_AF-A0A9X3ENA7-F1
#
_entry.id   AF-A0A9X3ENA7-F1
#
_cell.length_a   1.000
_cell.length_b   1.000
_cell.length_c   1.000
_cell.angle_alpha   90.00
_cell.angle_beta   90.00
_cell.angle_gamma   90.00
#
_symmetry.space_group_name_H-M   'P 1'
#
loop_
_entity.id
_entity.type
_entity.pdbx_description
1 polymer ?
#
loop_
_entity_poly.entity_id
_entity_poly.type
_entity_poly.pdbx_seq_one_letter_code
_entity_poly.pdbx_strand_id
1 'polypeptide(L)'
;MSDLVVFLGPTLTSGEASLHTTANILPPARLGDVYDAVTRQGARAIGLVDGLFNSVPAVWHKEILFALSRGVRVFGAASMGALRAAELHPFGMEGVGAVFEAFARGELTDDDEVTVAHATAEAGYRPLSEALVNLRHGLDMAEKAGSISAATAGRLLAHAKATFYADRSWPALFRAAPGLGVGEDELAGLRAFVGRVRPNRKRDDAIALLRAMTDAGGEAMPPHAANFEFEATSFWEAMIATTARADATAPRDEALALHALLSPGGEERGRGALLLALALAEAERRGLEVDGAAMSAAAERIRRALGLRDKLAMSTWLKEQGLDLAGSQALLRAEAIVDALGREHALAVRSLVTLELQRRGELGRAREQLAAAGEVAWSEAGLSREALLQWYEREVRWLGADLPAALRTLGLGTLDQLLTAIARVKATMPTAP
;
A
#
# COMPACT_ATOMS: atom_id res chain seq x y z
N MET A 1 13.00 -7.95 -19.57
CA MET A 1 12.16 -8.60 -18.54
C MET A 1 10.99 -9.25 -19.26
N SER A 2 10.53 -10.40 -18.79
CA SER A 2 9.31 -11.03 -19.32
C SER A 2 8.12 -10.12 -19.07
N ASP A 3 7.27 -9.92 -20.08
CA ASP A 3 5.99 -9.21 -20.00
C ASP A 3 4.83 -10.11 -19.54
N LEU A 4 5.12 -11.39 -19.31
CA LEU A 4 4.30 -12.32 -18.54
C LEU A 4 4.72 -12.25 -17.07
N VAL A 5 3.77 -11.96 -16.19
CA VAL A 5 3.96 -11.88 -14.73
C VAL A 5 3.06 -12.91 -14.06
N VAL A 6 3.56 -13.63 -13.05
CA VAL A 6 2.75 -14.60 -12.29
C VAL A 6 2.93 -14.37 -10.79
N PHE A 7 1.83 -14.21 -10.06
CA PHE A 7 1.81 -14.10 -8.60
C PHE A 7 1.57 -15.48 -7.97
N LEU A 8 2.58 -15.98 -7.25
CA LEU A 8 2.64 -17.39 -6.82
C LEU A 8 3.30 -17.58 -5.45
N GLY A 9 2.74 -18.51 -4.67
CA GLY A 9 3.16 -18.92 -3.34
C GLY A 9 1.95 -18.87 -2.39
N PRO A 10 1.59 -19.91 -1.63
CA PRO A 10 2.32 -21.13 -1.31
C PRO A 10 2.06 -22.31 -2.26
N THR A 11 1.22 -22.15 -3.29
CA THR A 11 0.67 -23.29 -4.05
C THR A 11 1.74 -24.08 -4.82
N LEU A 12 2.73 -23.38 -5.36
CA LEU A 12 3.86 -23.97 -6.06
C LEU A 12 5.10 -23.12 -5.76
N THR A 13 6.27 -23.76 -5.64
CA THR A 13 7.51 -23.01 -5.44
C THR A 13 7.96 -22.32 -6.73
N SER A 14 8.71 -21.22 -6.61
CA SER A 14 9.28 -20.53 -7.78
C SER A 14 10.21 -21.45 -8.59
N GLY A 15 10.95 -22.34 -7.92
CA GLY A 15 11.80 -23.34 -8.55
C GLY A 15 11.02 -24.35 -9.40
N GLU A 16 9.89 -24.86 -8.89
CA GLU A 16 9.01 -25.74 -9.67
C GLU A 16 8.29 -24.99 -10.80
N ALA A 17 7.85 -23.76 -10.56
CA ALA A 17 7.19 -22.93 -11.57
C ALA A 17 8.06 -22.66 -12.79
N SER A 18 9.36 -22.46 -12.57
CA SER A 18 10.36 -22.22 -13.62
C SER A 18 10.53 -23.41 -14.58
N LEU A 19 10.06 -24.60 -14.21
CA LEU A 19 10.03 -25.77 -15.10
C LEU A 19 8.89 -25.73 -16.13
N HIS A 20 7.93 -24.83 -15.94
CA HIS A 20 6.68 -24.77 -16.72
C HIS A 20 6.48 -23.44 -17.45
N THR A 21 7.23 -22.39 -17.10
CA THR A 21 7.12 -21.08 -17.75
C THR A 21 8.43 -20.30 -17.64
N THR A 22 8.60 -19.32 -18.53
CA THR A 22 9.64 -18.28 -18.45
C THR A 22 9.10 -16.95 -17.90
N ALA A 23 7.86 -16.93 -17.41
CA ALA A 23 7.24 -15.74 -16.84
C ALA A 23 8.00 -15.24 -15.60
N ASN A 24 7.87 -13.93 -15.32
CA ASN A 24 8.39 -13.34 -14.11
C ASN A 24 7.54 -13.80 -12.90
N ILE A 25 8.10 -14.67 -12.07
CA ILE A 25 7.42 -15.18 -10.87
C ILE A 25 7.60 -14.18 -9.73
N LEU A 26 6.51 -13.56 -9.32
CA LEU A 26 6.42 -12.65 -8.19
C LEU A 26 5.83 -13.36 -6.96
N PRO A 27 6.03 -12.81 -5.75
CA PRO A 27 5.37 -13.27 -4.54
C PRO A 27 3.83 -13.30 -4.65
N PRO A 28 3.12 -13.83 -3.66
CA PRO A 28 1.66 -13.89 -3.68
C PRO A 28 1.08 -12.47 -3.66
N ALA A 29 0.07 -12.20 -4.50
CA ALA A 29 -0.42 -10.85 -4.73
C ALA A 29 -1.05 -10.23 -3.48
N ARG A 30 -0.72 -8.97 -3.20
CA ARG A 30 -1.44 -8.08 -2.26
C ARG A 30 -1.99 -6.86 -3.00
N LEU A 31 -2.78 -6.05 -2.30
CA LEU A 31 -3.30 -4.77 -2.81
C LEU A 31 -2.17 -3.90 -3.38
N GLY A 32 -2.33 -3.48 -4.63
CA GLY A 32 -1.41 -2.63 -5.38
C GLY A 32 -0.50 -3.40 -6.35
N ASP A 33 -0.23 -4.68 -6.11
CA ASP A 33 0.75 -5.43 -6.89
C ASP A 33 0.30 -5.64 -8.35
N VAL A 34 -1.01 -5.85 -8.59
CA VAL A 34 -1.55 -6.00 -9.95
C VAL A 34 -1.49 -4.66 -10.69
N TYR A 35 -1.81 -3.56 -10.01
CA TYR A 35 -1.65 -2.21 -10.57
C TYR A 35 -0.19 -1.95 -10.97
N ASP A 36 0.77 -2.33 -10.14
CA ASP A 36 2.20 -2.15 -10.39
C ASP A 36 2.70 -3.02 -11.55
N ALA A 37 2.21 -4.26 -11.66
CA ALA A 37 2.54 -5.14 -12.79
C ALA A 37 2.12 -4.51 -14.13
N VAL A 38 0.94 -3.88 -14.17
CA VAL A 38 0.44 -3.21 -15.39
C VAL A 38 1.21 -1.91 -15.66
N THR A 39 1.29 -1.02 -14.67
CA THR A 39 1.76 0.35 -14.89
C THR A 39 3.28 0.50 -14.89
N ARG A 40 4.00 -0.30 -14.10
CA ARG A 40 5.45 -0.20 -13.95
C ARG A 40 6.20 -1.28 -14.72
N GLN A 41 5.70 -2.50 -14.73
CA GLN A 41 6.37 -3.63 -15.40
C GLN A 41 5.92 -3.80 -16.86
N GLY A 42 4.83 -3.14 -17.26
CA GLY A 42 4.29 -3.25 -18.62
C GLY A 42 3.78 -4.66 -18.94
N ALA A 43 3.23 -5.36 -17.94
CA ALA A 43 2.73 -6.71 -18.11
C ALA A 43 1.65 -6.77 -19.20
N ARG A 44 1.82 -7.67 -20.19
CA ARG A 44 0.80 -7.98 -21.21
C ARG A 44 -0.12 -9.09 -20.78
N ALA A 45 0.36 -9.98 -19.93
CA ALA A 45 -0.48 -10.97 -19.25
C ALA A 45 -0.04 -11.20 -17.81
N ILE A 46 -1.04 -11.43 -16.95
CA ILE A 46 -0.88 -11.67 -15.53
C ILE A 46 -1.51 -13.02 -15.18
N GLY A 47 -0.75 -13.89 -14.53
CA GLY A 47 -1.24 -15.10 -13.88
C GLY A 47 -1.41 -14.85 -12.39
N LEU A 48 -2.64 -14.92 -11.89
CA LEU A 48 -2.92 -14.87 -10.46
C LEU A 48 -3.16 -16.29 -9.96
N VAL A 49 -2.26 -16.83 -9.15
CA VAL A 49 -2.46 -18.13 -8.48
C VAL A 49 -2.81 -17.87 -7.02
N ASP A 50 -1.90 -17.20 -6.32
CA ASP A 50 -2.00 -16.96 -4.89
C ASP A 50 -2.05 -15.47 -4.55
N GLY A 51 -2.70 -15.16 -3.43
CA GLY A 51 -2.74 -13.82 -2.86
C GLY A 51 -2.64 -13.86 -1.34
N LEU A 52 -2.12 -12.78 -0.76
CA LEU A 52 -2.04 -12.57 0.69
C LEU A 52 -3.36 -12.02 1.22
N PHE A 53 -3.68 -12.36 2.47
CA PHE A 53 -4.85 -11.85 3.18
C PHE A 53 -4.55 -11.79 4.69
N ASN A 54 -5.45 -11.18 5.46
CA ASN A 54 -5.35 -10.97 6.91
C ASN A 54 -4.27 -9.98 7.36
N SER A 55 -2.98 -10.27 7.13
CA SER A 55 -1.86 -9.37 7.53
C SER A 55 -1.70 -8.17 6.61
N VAL A 56 -2.17 -8.30 5.37
CA VAL A 56 -2.22 -7.24 4.37
C VAL A 56 -3.56 -7.30 3.62
N PRO A 57 -4.06 -6.17 3.09
CA PRO A 57 -5.23 -6.18 2.23
C PRO A 57 -4.99 -7.06 0.99
N ALA A 58 -5.94 -7.95 0.71
CA ALA A 58 -5.91 -8.80 -0.48
C ALA A 58 -6.06 -7.98 -1.76
N VAL A 59 -5.61 -8.56 -2.88
CA VAL A 59 -5.81 -7.98 -4.21
C VAL A 59 -7.30 -7.71 -4.47
N TRP A 60 -7.60 -6.48 -4.91
CA TRP A 60 -8.97 -6.07 -5.17
C TRP A 60 -9.41 -6.49 -6.56
N HIS A 61 -10.70 -6.83 -6.70
CA HIS A 61 -11.34 -7.01 -8.01
C HIS A 61 -11.08 -5.84 -8.96
N LYS A 62 -11.02 -4.64 -8.40
CA LYS A 62 -10.82 -3.41 -9.15
C LYS A 62 -9.44 -3.31 -9.80
N GLU A 63 -8.41 -3.88 -9.21
CA GLU A 63 -7.09 -3.95 -9.85
C GLU A 63 -7.11 -4.86 -11.07
N ILE A 64 -7.85 -5.97 -10.99
CA ILE A 64 -8.00 -6.91 -12.10
C ILE A 64 -8.85 -6.28 -13.21
N LEU A 65 -9.97 -5.62 -12.87
CA LEU A 65 -10.76 -4.85 -13.84
C LEU A 65 -9.94 -3.73 -14.48
N PHE A 66 -9.08 -3.06 -13.72
CA PHE A 66 -8.14 -2.09 -14.27
C PHE A 66 -7.21 -2.75 -15.28
N ALA A 67 -6.58 -3.88 -14.94
CA ALA A 67 -5.69 -4.60 -15.86
C ALA A 67 -6.40 -5.00 -17.16
N LEU A 68 -7.59 -5.59 -17.06
CA LEU A 68 -8.42 -5.97 -18.21
C LEU A 68 -8.77 -4.74 -19.08
N SER A 69 -9.15 -3.61 -18.48
CA SER A 69 -9.44 -2.38 -19.23
C SER A 69 -8.22 -1.74 -19.90
N ARG A 70 -7.00 -2.10 -19.48
CA ARG A 70 -5.74 -1.73 -20.14
C ARG A 70 -5.30 -2.73 -21.22
N GLY A 71 -6.13 -3.72 -21.53
CA GLY A 71 -5.85 -4.73 -22.54
C GLY A 71 -4.92 -5.84 -22.07
N VAL A 72 -4.65 -5.93 -20.77
CA VAL A 72 -3.86 -7.00 -20.16
C VAL A 72 -4.73 -8.23 -20.03
N ARG A 73 -4.22 -9.40 -20.45
CA ARG A 73 -4.92 -10.67 -20.21
C ARG A 73 -4.64 -11.16 -18.80
N VAL A 74 -5.69 -11.50 -18.05
CA VAL A 74 -5.54 -11.95 -16.67
C VAL A 74 -6.08 -13.37 -16.53
N PHE A 75 -5.21 -14.27 -16.11
CA PHE A 75 -5.52 -15.67 -15.84
C PHE A 75 -5.62 -15.91 -14.32
N GLY A 76 -6.54 -16.77 -13.88
CA GLY A 76 -6.66 -17.13 -12.47
C GLY A 76 -6.86 -18.63 -12.25
N ALA A 77 -6.16 -19.20 -11.26
CA ALA A 77 -6.24 -20.63 -10.93
C ALA A 77 -5.94 -20.93 -9.45
N ALA A 78 -6.24 -22.18 -9.06
CA ALA A 78 -5.85 -22.89 -7.84
C ALA A 78 -6.25 -22.29 -6.47
N SER A 79 -5.94 -21.02 -6.19
CA SER A 79 -6.15 -20.39 -4.90
C SER A 79 -7.02 -19.14 -5.00
N MET A 80 -6.57 -18.00 -4.46
CA MET A 80 -7.27 -16.72 -4.58
C MET A 80 -7.49 -16.34 -6.04
N GLY A 81 -6.59 -16.76 -6.94
CA GLY A 81 -6.75 -16.60 -8.38
C GLY A 81 -8.00 -17.28 -8.94
N ALA A 82 -8.33 -18.49 -8.50
CA ALA A 82 -9.53 -19.20 -8.96
C ALA A 82 -10.82 -18.49 -8.50
N LEU A 83 -10.86 -18.00 -7.25
CA LEU A 83 -11.97 -17.20 -6.73
C LEU A 83 -12.20 -15.95 -7.58
N ARG A 84 -11.13 -15.16 -7.77
CA ARG A 84 -11.20 -13.92 -8.57
C ARG A 84 -11.56 -14.20 -10.02
N ALA A 85 -11.06 -15.29 -10.60
CA ALA A 85 -11.45 -15.71 -11.94
C ALA A 85 -12.94 -16.05 -12.00
N ALA A 86 -13.50 -16.79 -11.05
CA ALA A 86 -14.92 -17.11 -11.03
C ALA A 86 -15.80 -15.86 -10.94
N GLU A 87 -15.42 -14.90 -10.11
CA GLU A 87 -16.14 -13.63 -9.92
C GLU A 87 -16.02 -12.69 -11.14
N LEU A 88 -14.85 -12.68 -11.80
CA LEU A 88 -14.53 -11.75 -12.88
C LEU A 88 -14.55 -12.37 -14.28
N HIS A 89 -14.95 -13.63 -14.39
CA HIS A 89 -15.12 -14.31 -15.68
C HIS A 89 -16.06 -13.55 -16.63
N PRO A 90 -17.22 -13.00 -16.17
CA PRO A 90 -18.09 -12.20 -17.03
C PRO A 90 -17.43 -10.93 -17.59
N PHE A 91 -16.39 -10.42 -16.93
CA PHE A 91 -15.64 -9.23 -17.32
C PHE A 91 -14.39 -9.56 -18.14
N GLY A 92 -14.13 -10.84 -18.43
CA GLY A 92 -13.03 -11.26 -19.30
C GLY A 92 -11.81 -11.83 -18.60
N MET A 93 -11.84 -12.05 -17.28
CA MET A 93 -10.80 -12.82 -16.60
C MET A 93 -10.88 -14.30 -17.00
N GLU A 94 -9.73 -14.90 -17.29
CA GLU A 94 -9.63 -16.27 -17.79
C GLU A 94 -9.35 -17.25 -16.66
N GLY A 95 -10.34 -18.04 -16.28
CA GLY A 95 -10.17 -19.07 -15.26
C GLY A 95 -9.55 -20.34 -15.81
N VAL A 96 -8.65 -20.95 -15.04
CA VAL A 96 -7.95 -22.18 -15.42
C VAL A 96 -8.01 -23.20 -14.27
N GLY A 97 -8.31 -24.46 -14.64
CA GLY A 97 -8.25 -25.59 -13.73
C GLY A 97 -9.56 -25.89 -13.00
N ALA A 98 -9.59 -27.03 -12.31
CA ALA A 98 -10.82 -27.57 -11.73
C ALA A 98 -11.34 -26.76 -10.54
N VAL A 99 -10.46 -26.10 -9.78
CA VAL A 99 -10.87 -25.23 -8.66
C VAL A 99 -11.64 -24.03 -9.18
N PHE A 100 -11.17 -23.39 -10.26
CA PHE A 100 -11.93 -22.33 -10.92
C PHE A 100 -13.29 -22.83 -11.41
N GLU A 101 -13.32 -23.96 -12.14
CA GLU A 101 -14.58 -24.51 -12.65
C GLU A 101 -15.59 -24.78 -11.54
N ALA A 102 -15.13 -25.31 -10.40
CA ALA A 102 -15.98 -25.59 -9.26
C ALA A 102 -16.57 -24.31 -8.62
N PHE A 103 -15.80 -23.22 -8.52
CA PHE A 103 -16.33 -21.92 -8.10
C PHE A 103 -17.28 -21.31 -9.14
N ALA A 104 -16.91 -21.36 -10.42
CA ALA A 104 -17.73 -20.81 -11.52
C ALA A 104 -19.09 -21.50 -11.64
N ARG A 105 -19.17 -22.80 -11.30
CA ARG A 105 -20.42 -23.57 -11.24
C ARG A 105 -21.17 -23.46 -9.90
N GLY A 106 -20.59 -22.79 -8.90
CA GLY A 106 -21.15 -22.69 -7.56
C GLY A 106 -21.10 -23.99 -6.75
N GLU A 107 -20.29 -24.97 -7.15
CA GLU A 107 -20.03 -26.20 -6.38
C GLU A 107 -19.19 -25.90 -5.13
N LEU A 108 -18.30 -24.90 -5.23
CA LEU A 108 -17.60 -24.28 -4.12
C LEU A 108 -18.07 -22.83 -3.99
N THR A 109 -18.31 -22.38 -2.77
CA THR A 109 -18.77 -21.01 -2.48
C THR A 109 -17.98 -20.32 -1.38
N ASP A 110 -17.27 -21.08 -0.56
CA ASP A 110 -16.57 -20.54 0.61
C ASP A 110 -15.10 -20.27 0.29
N ASP A 111 -14.60 -19.08 0.63
CA ASP A 111 -13.21 -18.69 0.45
C ASP A 111 -12.22 -19.62 1.19
N ASP A 112 -12.68 -20.22 2.29
CA ASP A 112 -11.88 -21.12 3.11
C ASP A 112 -11.51 -22.44 2.39
N GLU A 113 -12.15 -22.76 1.26
CA GLU A 113 -11.88 -23.97 0.46
C GLU A 113 -10.44 -23.98 -0.06
N VAL A 114 -9.92 -22.80 -0.43
CA VAL A 114 -8.58 -22.62 -1.02
C VAL A 114 -7.55 -22.03 -0.04
N THR A 115 -8.03 -21.58 1.11
CA THR A 115 -7.24 -20.84 2.10
C THR A 115 -6.29 -21.77 2.86
N VAL A 116 -5.06 -21.31 3.08
CA VAL A 116 -4.03 -22.04 3.84
C VAL A 116 -3.24 -21.09 4.75
N ALA A 117 -2.72 -21.61 5.85
CA ALA A 117 -1.65 -20.95 6.59
C ALA A 117 -0.31 -21.20 5.86
N HIS A 118 0.56 -20.20 5.82
CA HIS A 118 1.89 -20.32 5.19
C HIS A 118 2.95 -19.58 6.01
N ALA A 119 4.21 -19.95 5.82
CA ALA A 119 5.36 -19.30 6.42
C ALA A 119 5.59 -17.90 5.81
N THR A 120 6.49 -17.12 6.39
CA THR A 120 6.84 -15.78 5.90
C THR A 120 7.59 -15.83 4.56
N ALA A 121 7.83 -14.65 3.98
CA ALA A 121 8.56 -14.50 2.73
C ALA A 121 10.00 -15.07 2.82
N GLU A 122 10.68 -14.88 3.95
CA GLU A 122 12.03 -15.39 4.21
C GLU A 122 12.09 -16.91 4.20
N ALA A 123 10.98 -17.56 4.55
CA ALA A 123 10.81 -19.01 4.52
C ALA A 123 10.13 -19.50 3.22
N GLY A 124 10.06 -18.64 2.19
CA GLY A 124 9.57 -18.98 0.85
C GLY A 124 8.08 -19.28 0.78
N TYR A 125 7.27 -18.71 1.67
CA TYR A 125 5.83 -18.93 1.73
C TYR A 125 5.44 -20.41 1.84
N ARG A 126 6.26 -21.26 2.47
CA ARG A 126 5.95 -22.69 2.59
C ARG A 126 4.57 -22.92 3.25
N PRO A 127 3.67 -23.76 2.68
CA PRO A 127 2.39 -24.04 3.32
C PRO A 127 2.60 -24.73 4.68
N LEU A 128 1.83 -24.29 5.67
CA LEU A 128 1.80 -24.82 7.05
C LEU A 128 0.52 -25.61 7.33
N SER A 129 -0.50 -25.43 6.50
CA SER A 129 -1.75 -26.20 6.51
C SER A 129 -2.14 -26.65 5.10
N GLU A 130 -3.15 -27.50 5.01
CA GLU A 130 -3.67 -28.05 3.75
C GLU A 130 -4.98 -27.37 3.34
N ALA A 131 -5.11 -27.05 2.05
CA ALA A 131 -6.34 -26.50 1.51
C ALA A 131 -7.46 -27.55 1.50
N LEU A 132 -8.70 -27.14 1.74
CA LEU A 132 -9.80 -28.09 1.78
C LEU A 132 -10.05 -28.72 0.40
N VAL A 133 -9.86 -27.98 -0.70
CA VAL A 133 -9.92 -28.52 -2.06
C VAL A 133 -8.93 -29.66 -2.29
N ASN A 134 -7.75 -29.61 -1.67
CA ASN A 134 -6.75 -30.68 -1.76
C ASN A 134 -7.18 -31.92 -0.97
N LEU A 135 -7.70 -31.73 0.26
CA LEU A 135 -8.24 -32.82 1.07
C LEU A 135 -9.43 -33.50 0.37
N ARG A 136 -10.38 -32.69 -0.12
CA ARG A 136 -11.55 -33.13 -0.89
C ARG A 136 -11.12 -33.96 -2.11
N HIS A 137 -10.20 -33.44 -2.90
CA HIS A 137 -9.69 -34.14 -4.06
C HIS A 137 -9.00 -35.47 -3.69
N GLY A 138 -8.16 -35.47 -2.65
CA GLY A 138 -7.48 -36.69 -2.21
C GLY A 138 -8.43 -37.76 -1.68
N LEU A 139 -9.48 -37.36 -0.95
CA LEU A 139 -10.52 -38.27 -0.47
C LEU A 139 -11.34 -38.86 -1.62
N ASP A 140 -11.75 -38.04 -2.59
CA ASP A 140 -12.43 -38.50 -3.81
C ASP A 140 -11.59 -39.50 -4.61
N MET A 141 -10.29 -39.23 -4.77
CA MET A 141 -9.38 -40.17 -5.43
C MET A 141 -9.22 -41.48 -4.65
N ALA A 142 -9.11 -41.42 -3.32
CA ALA A 142 -8.97 -42.60 -2.48
C ALA A 142 -10.24 -43.46 -2.50
N GLU A 143 -11.42 -42.83 -2.51
CA GLU A 143 -12.71 -43.51 -2.67
C GLU A 143 -12.79 -44.23 -4.02
N LYS A 144 -12.49 -43.52 -5.12
CA LYS A 144 -12.48 -44.10 -6.48
C LYS A 144 -11.48 -45.25 -6.64
N ALA A 145 -10.38 -45.21 -5.88
CA ALA A 145 -9.39 -46.27 -5.83
C ALA A 145 -9.76 -47.44 -4.89
N GLY A 146 -10.93 -47.38 -4.24
CA GLY A 146 -11.39 -48.40 -3.28
C GLY A 146 -10.56 -48.46 -1.99
N SER A 147 -9.76 -47.43 -1.70
CA SER A 147 -8.95 -47.37 -0.47
C SER A 147 -9.79 -47.01 0.77
N ILE A 148 -10.91 -46.32 0.55
CA ILE A 148 -11.93 -45.99 1.55
C ILE A 148 -13.31 -46.06 0.91
N SER A 149 -14.35 -46.26 1.72
CA SER A 149 -15.74 -46.15 1.32
C SER A 149 -16.21 -44.70 1.18
N ALA A 150 -17.27 -44.47 0.41
CA ALA A 150 -17.94 -43.18 0.28
C ALA A 150 -18.38 -42.61 1.64
N ALA A 151 -18.86 -43.48 2.54
CA ALA A 151 -19.27 -43.08 3.88
C ALA A 151 -18.08 -42.54 4.69
N THR A 152 -16.92 -43.19 4.59
CA THR A 152 -15.69 -42.77 5.26
C THR A 152 -15.15 -41.47 4.66
N ALA A 153 -15.13 -41.34 3.33
CA ALA A 153 -14.77 -40.09 2.66
C ALA A 153 -15.64 -38.92 3.12
N GLY A 154 -16.96 -39.13 3.18
CA GLY A 154 -17.92 -38.12 3.65
C GLY A 154 -17.69 -37.68 5.10
N ARG A 155 -17.46 -38.62 6.03
CA ARG A 155 -17.18 -38.29 7.44
C ARG A 155 -15.89 -37.48 7.60
N LEU A 156 -14.82 -37.89 6.91
CA LEU A 156 -13.54 -37.19 6.94
C LEU A 156 -13.63 -35.80 6.33
N LEU A 157 -14.32 -35.66 5.20
CA LEU A 157 -14.50 -34.37 4.54
C LEU A 157 -15.33 -33.40 5.40
N ALA A 158 -16.40 -33.87 6.03
CA ALA A 158 -17.20 -33.07 6.95
C ALA A 158 -16.36 -32.57 8.14
N HIS A 159 -15.51 -33.44 8.71
CA HIS A 159 -14.59 -33.03 9.78
C HIS A 159 -13.55 -32.01 9.29
N ALA A 160 -12.98 -32.21 8.10
CA ALA A 160 -12.03 -31.26 7.51
C ALA A 160 -12.66 -29.88 7.26
N LYS A 161 -13.90 -29.83 6.76
CA LYS A 161 -14.67 -28.59 6.57
C LYS A 161 -14.91 -27.86 7.88
N ALA A 162 -15.27 -28.59 8.94
CA ALA A 162 -15.50 -28.01 10.27
C ALA A 162 -14.21 -27.57 10.99
N THR A 163 -13.03 -28.02 10.54
CA THR A 163 -11.74 -27.64 11.13
C THR A 163 -11.31 -26.28 10.60
N PHE A 164 -10.80 -25.39 11.46
CA PHE A 164 -10.25 -24.10 11.05
C PHE A 164 -9.10 -24.29 10.05
N TYR A 165 -9.06 -23.45 9.00
CA TYR A 165 -8.17 -23.69 7.84
C TYR A 165 -6.69 -23.81 8.21
N ALA A 166 -6.24 -23.13 9.27
CA ALA A 166 -4.84 -23.15 9.71
C ALA A 166 -4.46 -24.48 10.38
N ASP A 167 -5.43 -25.26 10.86
CA ASP A 167 -5.22 -26.52 11.56
C ASP A 167 -5.42 -27.75 10.65
N ARG A 168 -5.89 -27.54 9.41
CA ARG A 168 -6.13 -28.60 8.43
C ARG A 168 -4.83 -29.23 7.98
N SER A 169 -4.73 -30.56 8.06
CA SER A 169 -3.65 -31.33 7.47
C SER A 169 -4.02 -32.80 7.39
N TRP A 170 -3.40 -33.55 6.46
CA TRP A 170 -3.56 -35.01 6.41
C TRP A 170 -3.23 -35.69 7.76
N PRO A 171 -2.11 -35.36 8.46
CA PRO A 171 -1.85 -35.91 9.79
C PRO A 171 -2.94 -35.60 10.82
N ALA A 172 -3.52 -34.39 10.81
CA ALA A 172 -4.64 -34.05 11.71
C ALA A 172 -5.88 -34.90 11.39
N LEU A 173 -6.21 -35.03 10.10
CA LEU A 173 -7.33 -35.84 9.65
C LEU A 173 -7.17 -37.32 10.03
N PHE A 174 -5.96 -37.86 9.89
CA PHE A 174 -5.67 -39.23 10.30
C PHE A 174 -5.76 -39.46 11.81
N ARG A 175 -5.42 -38.45 12.63
CA ARG A 175 -5.57 -38.53 14.09
C ARG A 175 -7.04 -38.50 14.51
N ALA A 176 -7.87 -37.74 13.80
CA ALA A 176 -9.30 -37.64 14.08
C ALA A 176 -10.09 -38.88 13.61
N ALA A 177 -9.63 -39.55 12.55
CA ALA A 177 -10.34 -40.64 11.88
C ALA A 177 -10.92 -41.74 12.81
N PRO A 178 -10.19 -42.27 13.81
CA PRO A 178 -10.76 -43.28 14.71
C PRO A 178 -11.95 -42.76 15.53
N GLY A 179 -11.88 -41.50 16.01
CA GLY A 179 -12.97 -40.85 16.74
C GLY A 179 -14.19 -40.56 15.87
N LEU A 180 -14.03 -40.59 14.54
CA LEU A 180 -15.10 -40.44 13.54
C LEU A 180 -15.65 -41.81 13.09
N GLY A 181 -15.26 -42.90 13.74
CA GLY A 181 -15.71 -44.26 13.39
C GLY A 181 -15.14 -44.75 12.06
N VAL A 182 -13.94 -44.34 11.68
CA VAL A 182 -13.21 -44.90 10.53
C VAL A 182 -12.45 -46.14 11.00
N GLY A 183 -12.64 -47.27 10.31
CA GLY A 183 -11.96 -48.53 10.63
C GLY A 183 -10.47 -48.48 10.34
N GLU A 184 -9.68 -49.29 11.06
CA GLU A 184 -8.22 -49.29 10.93
C GLU A 184 -7.75 -49.67 9.51
N ASP A 185 -8.44 -50.59 8.84
CA ASP A 185 -8.11 -51.02 7.48
C ASP A 185 -8.27 -49.88 6.45
N GLU A 186 -9.39 -49.14 6.52
CA GLU A 186 -9.63 -47.97 5.67
C GLU A 186 -8.64 -46.84 5.97
N LEU A 187 -8.32 -46.62 7.26
CA LEU A 187 -7.35 -45.62 7.66
C LEU A 187 -5.94 -45.95 7.15
N ALA A 188 -5.53 -47.22 7.26
CA ALA A 188 -4.26 -47.71 6.72
C ALA A 188 -4.22 -47.58 5.19
N GLY A 189 -5.30 -47.97 4.51
CA GLY A 189 -5.48 -47.81 3.07
C GLY A 189 -5.35 -46.35 2.62
N LEU A 190 -6.02 -45.42 3.32
CA LEU A 190 -5.94 -44.00 3.04
C LEU A 190 -4.53 -43.44 3.26
N ARG A 191 -3.85 -43.80 4.37
CA ARG A 191 -2.47 -43.38 4.64
C ARG A 191 -1.52 -43.83 3.53
N ALA A 192 -1.62 -45.09 3.12
CA ALA A 192 -0.81 -45.65 2.04
C ALA A 192 -1.11 -44.95 0.71
N PHE A 193 -2.38 -44.70 0.41
CA PHE A 193 -2.81 -43.98 -0.79
C PHE A 193 -2.23 -42.57 -0.83
N VAL A 194 -2.45 -41.76 0.21
CA VAL A 194 -1.98 -40.36 0.29
C VAL A 194 -0.45 -40.29 0.26
N GLY A 195 0.24 -41.19 0.96
CA GLY A 195 1.70 -41.24 0.96
C GLY A 195 2.31 -41.52 -0.42
N ARG A 196 1.64 -42.36 -1.22
CA ARG A 196 2.06 -42.73 -2.57
C ARG A 196 1.65 -41.71 -3.63
N VAL A 197 0.38 -41.29 -3.63
CA VAL A 197 -0.21 -40.44 -4.67
C VAL A 197 0.09 -38.96 -4.46
N ARG A 198 0.17 -38.52 -3.19
CA ARG A 198 0.38 -37.10 -2.81
C ARG A 198 -0.55 -36.14 -3.56
N PRO A 199 -1.88 -36.32 -3.46
CA PRO A 199 -2.85 -35.52 -4.19
C PRO A 199 -2.72 -34.03 -3.86
N ASN A 200 -2.61 -33.18 -4.89
CA ASN A 200 -2.50 -31.73 -4.73
C ASN A 200 -3.16 -31.02 -5.91
N ARG A 201 -4.47 -30.77 -5.79
CA ARG A 201 -5.27 -30.14 -6.84
C ARG A 201 -4.79 -28.73 -7.15
N LYS A 202 -4.46 -27.94 -6.12
CA LYS A 202 -3.97 -26.57 -6.30
C LYS A 202 -2.69 -26.54 -7.14
N ARG A 203 -1.76 -27.45 -6.89
CA ARG A 203 -0.52 -27.58 -7.66
C ARG A 203 -0.81 -27.88 -9.13
N ASP A 204 -1.70 -28.82 -9.41
CA ASP A 204 -2.03 -29.22 -10.78
C ASP A 204 -2.69 -28.07 -11.56
N ASP A 205 -3.61 -27.34 -10.93
CA ASP A 205 -4.27 -26.16 -11.52
C ASP A 205 -3.28 -25.00 -11.75
N ALA A 206 -2.35 -24.77 -10.82
CA ALA A 206 -1.30 -23.76 -10.99
C ALA A 206 -0.40 -24.10 -12.18
N ILE A 207 0.03 -25.36 -12.33
CA ILE A 207 0.82 -25.82 -13.48
C ILE A 207 0.02 -25.66 -14.79
N ALA A 208 -1.28 -25.98 -14.77
CA ALA A 208 -2.14 -25.79 -15.94
C ALA A 208 -2.21 -24.31 -16.35
N LEU A 209 -2.31 -23.37 -15.40
CA LEU A 209 -2.25 -21.94 -15.67
C LEU A 209 -0.92 -21.51 -16.27
N LEU A 210 0.21 -21.97 -15.70
CA LEU A 210 1.55 -21.64 -16.22
C LEU A 210 1.73 -22.10 -17.67
N ARG A 211 1.22 -23.30 -17.99
CA ARG A 211 1.23 -23.84 -19.35
C ARG A 211 0.32 -23.05 -20.28
N ALA A 212 -0.92 -22.77 -19.87
CA ALA A 212 -1.87 -21.98 -20.66
C ALA A 212 -1.31 -20.60 -21.01
N MET A 213 -0.63 -19.93 -20.06
CA MET A 213 0.02 -18.65 -20.31
C MET A 213 1.21 -18.77 -21.27
N THR A 214 1.99 -19.84 -21.17
CA THR A 214 3.15 -20.07 -22.03
C THR A 214 2.70 -20.41 -23.46
N ASP A 215 1.70 -21.28 -23.61
CA ASP A 215 1.12 -21.66 -24.90
C ASP A 215 0.47 -20.45 -25.58
N ALA A 216 -0.24 -19.63 -24.81
CA ALA A 216 -0.82 -18.40 -25.32
C ALA A 216 0.22 -17.28 -25.55
N GLY A 217 1.43 -17.42 -24.99
CA GLY A 217 2.55 -16.51 -25.11
C GLY A 217 3.39 -16.67 -26.38
N GLY A 218 3.13 -17.69 -27.20
CA GLY A 218 3.63 -17.79 -28.58
C GLY A 218 3.00 -16.75 -29.51
N GLU A 219 3.73 -16.33 -30.57
CA GLU A 219 3.42 -15.25 -31.55
C GLU A 219 2.18 -14.38 -31.25
N ALA A 220 2.45 -13.21 -30.64
CA ALA A 220 1.56 -12.05 -30.52
C ALA A 220 0.15 -12.33 -29.97
N MET A 221 0.10 -12.72 -28.69
CA MET A 221 -1.12 -12.69 -27.89
C MET A 221 -1.89 -11.37 -28.09
N PRO A 222 -3.12 -11.40 -28.64
CA PRO A 222 -3.89 -10.17 -28.85
C PRO A 222 -4.25 -9.55 -27.49
N PRO A 223 -4.26 -8.20 -27.38
CA PRO A 223 -4.72 -7.52 -26.17
C PRO A 223 -6.13 -7.96 -25.79
N HIS A 224 -6.41 -7.99 -24.49
CA HIS A 224 -7.77 -8.19 -24.02
C HIS A 224 -8.68 -7.06 -24.52
N ALA A 225 -9.83 -7.41 -25.11
CA ALA A 225 -10.84 -6.45 -25.49
C ALA A 225 -11.88 -6.36 -24.37
N ALA A 226 -11.74 -5.37 -23.49
CA ALA A 226 -12.65 -5.18 -22.37
C ALA A 226 -14.09 -4.98 -22.86
N ASN A 227 -15.04 -5.70 -22.25
CA ASN A 227 -16.47 -5.59 -22.52
C ASN A 227 -17.19 -4.64 -21.53
N PHE A 228 -16.43 -3.84 -20.80
CA PHE A 228 -16.91 -2.90 -19.78
C PHE A 228 -16.08 -1.61 -19.81
N GLU A 229 -16.63 -0.53 -19.26
CA GLU A 229 -15.92 0.71 -19.00
C GLU A 229 -15.40 0.72 -17.55
N PHE A 230 -14.14 1.09 -17.36
CA PHE A 230 -13.53 1.12 -16.04
C PHE A 230 -13.84 2.44 -15.31
N GLU A 231 -14.67 2.36 -14.28
CA GLU A 231 -15.00 3.50 -13.42
C GLU A 231 -14.00 3.64 -12.27
N ALA A 232 -13.24 4.72 -12.22
CA ALA A 232 -12.36 5.03 -11.09
C ALA A 232 -13.20 5.48 -9.87
N THR A 233 -13.30 4.65 -8.82
CA THR A 233 -13.98 5.06 -7.58
C THR A 233 -13.04 5.81 -6.66
N SER A 234 -13.59 6.56 -5.70
CA SER A 234 -12.80 7.22 -4.64
C SER A 234 -11.85 6.26 -3.89
N PHE A 235 -12.26 5.00 -3.65
CA PHE A 235 -11.38 3.98 -3.06
C PHE A 235 -10.22 3.58 -3.97
N TRP A 236 -10.45 3.55 -5.28
CA TRP A 236 -9.42 3.25 -6.28
C TRP A 236 -8.41 4.40 -6.37
N GLU A 237 -8.91 5.64 -6.44
CA GLU A 237 -8.06 6.84 -6.43
C GLU A 237 -7.23 6.92 -5.14
N ALA A 238 -7.84 6.61 -3.98
CA ALA A 238 -7.12 6.54 -2.72
C ALA A 238 -6.03 5.47 -2.73
N MET A 239 -6.30 4.28 -3.29
CA MET A 239 -5.32 3.21 -3.46
C MET A 239 -4.16 3.70 -4.33
N ILE A 240 -4.43 4.22 -5.54
CA ILE A 240 -3.39 4.77 -6.43
C ILE A 240 -2.57 5.83 -5.70
N ALA A 241 -3.21 6.78 -5.02
CA ALA A 241 -2.50 7.83 -4.29
C ALA A 241 -1.58 7.25 -3.21
N THR A 242 -1.99 6.18 -2.51
CA THR A 242 -1.11 5.49 -1.55
C THR A 242 0.05 4.73 -2.21
N THR A 243 -0.16 4.13 -3.38
CA THR A 243 0.86 3.38 -4.13
C THR A 243 1.85 4.32 -4.82
N ALA A 244 1.37 5.40 -5.42
CA ALA A 244 2.19 6.46 -6.04
C ALA A 244 2.98 7.25 -5.00
N ARG A 245 2.42 7.51 -3.80
CA ARG A 245 3.18 8.11 -2.69
C ARG A 245 4.24 7.18 -2.11
N ALA A 246 4.04 5.86 -2.20
CA ALA A 246 5.05 4.89 -1.77
C ALA A 246 6.33 5.00 -2.60
N ASP A 247 6.23 5.40 -3.87
CA ASP A 247 7.38 5.61 -4.77
C ASP A 247 8.13 6.91 -4.49
N ALA A 248 7.47 7.90 -3.90
CA ALA A 248 8.03 9.23 -3.64
C ALA A 248 8.80 9.31 -2.31
N THR A 249 8.87 8.25 -1.51
CA THR A 249 9.61 8.27 -0.25
C THR A 249 10.53 7.07 -0.15
N ALA A 250 11.66 7.24 0.55
CA ALA A 250 12.67 6.21 0.84
C ALA A 250 12.05 4.86 1.29
N PRO A 251 12.80 3.74 1.26
CA PRO A 251 12.28 2.40 1.51
C PRO A 251 11.37 2.34 2.74
N ARG A 252 10.17 1.75 2.58
CA ARG A 252 9.21 1.61 3.68
C ARG A 252 9.81 0.73 4.77
N ASP A 253 10.14 1.35 5.89
CA ASP A 253 10.25 0.66 7.17
C ASP A 253 8.90 0.80 7.91
N GLU A 254 7.95 -0.07 7.57
CA GLU A 254 6.60 -0.05 8.18
C GLU A 254 6.67 -0.24 9.70
N ALA A 255 7.65 -1.00 10.18
CA ALA A 255 7.89 -1.19 11.61
C ALA A 255 8.35 0.13 12.26
N LEU A 256 9.27 0.87 11.63
CA LEU A 256 9.68 2.21 12.07
C LEU A 256 8.52 3.20 12.06
N ALA A 257 7.70 3.20 10.99
CA ALA A 257 6.54 4.09 10.89
C ALA A 257 5.53 3.85 12.01
N LEU A 258 5.18 2.57 12.26
CA LEU A 258 4.28 2.19 13.34
C LEU A 258 4.89 2.55 14.71
N HIS A 259 6.17 2.26 14.92
CA HIS A 259 6.86 2.62 16.16
C HIS A 259 6.86 4.13 16.41
N ALA A 260 7.12 4.95 15.39
CA ALA A 260 7.14 6.40 15.47
C ALA A 260 5.75 7.01 15.78
N LEU A 261 4.68 6.38 15.28
CA LEU A 261 3.29 6.76 15.55
C LEU A 261 2.84 6.40 16.97
N LEU A 262 3.38 5.32 17.54
CA LEU A 262 3.05 4.87 18.90
C LEU A 262 3.96 5.50 19.97
N SER A 263 5.05 6.15 19.58
CA SER A 263 5.98 6.84 20.46
C SER A 263 5.46 8.20 20.95
N PRO A 264 5.99 8.77 22.05
CA PRO A 264 5.64 10.14 22.48
C PRO A 264 5.77 11.17 21.35
N GLY A 265 4.76 12.03 21.20
CA GLY A 265 4.62 12.96 20.05
C GLY A 265 4.07 12.30 18.78
N GLY A 266 3.73 11.01 18.82
CA GLY A 266 3.22 10.24 17.68
C GLY A 266 1.92 10.78 17.11
N GLU A 267 1.03 11.34 17.94
CA GLU A 267 -0.20 11.98 17.46
C GLU A 267 0.09 13.20 16.57
N GLU A 268 1.06 14.05 16.96
CA GLU A 268 1.46 15.20 16.14
C GLU A 268 2.14 14.76 14.84
N ARG A 269 3.01 13.74 14.90
CA ARG A 269 3.61 13.14 13.69
C ARG A 269 2.54 12.57 12.75
N GLY A 270 1.56 11.85 13.31
CA GLY A 270 0.44 11.29 12.54
C GLY A 270 -0.42 12.37 11.88
N ARG A 271 -0.73 13.46 12.59
CA ARG A 271 -1.43 14.61 11.99
C ARG A 271 -0.60 15.29 10.90
N GLY A 272 0.71 15.47 11.12
CA GLY A 272 1.62 16.01 10.11
C GLY A 272 1.66 15.16 8.85
N ALA A 273 1.78 13.83 9.01
CA ALA A 273 1.73 12.88 7.91
C ALA A 273 0.39 12.91 7.16
N LEU A 274 -0.74 13.03 7.87
CA LEU A 274 -2.06 13.19 7.26
C LEU A 274 -2.16 14.47 6.42
N LEU A 275 -1.72 15.61 6.97
CA LEU A 275 -1.76 16.89 6.26
C LEU A 275 -0.87 16.85 5.01
N LEU A 276 0.31 16.26 5.11
CA LEU A 276 1.20 16.06 3.98
C LEU A 276 0.56 15.15 2.92
N ALA A 277 -0.04 14.04 3.34
CA ALA A 277 -0.75 13.12 2.46
C ALA A 277 -1.89 13.84 1.71
N LEU A 278 -2.70 14.65 2.39
CA LEU A 278 -3.77 15.42 1.76
C LEU A 278 -3.24 16.48 0.78
N ALA A 279 -2.15 17.18 1.13
CA ALA A 279 -1.52 18.16 0.26
C ALA A 279 -1.00 17.51 -1.03
N LEU A 280 -0.33 16.35 -0.93
CA LEU A 280 0.13 15.60 -2.09
C LEU A 280 -1.03 15.09 -2.96
N ALA A 281 -2.13 14.64 -2.34
CA ALA A 281 -3.36 14.26 -3.07
C ALA A 281 -3.91 15.40 -3.91
N GLU A 282 -4.01 16.58 -3.29
CA GLU A 282 -4.61 17.74 -3.91
C GLU A 282 -3.75 18.27 -5.06
N ALA A 283 -2.42 18.23 -4.90
CA ALA A 283 -1.49 18.55 -5.97
C ALA A 283 -1.63 17.61 -7.16
N GLU A 284 -1.68 16.29 -6.91
CA GLU A 284 -1.86 15.27 -7.95
C GLU A 284 -3.21 15.44 -8.67
N ARG A 285 -4.30 15.58 -7.91
CA ARG A 285 -5.66 15.81 -8.44
C ARG A 285 -5.74 17.01 -9.38
N ARG A 286 -4.92 18.04 -9.14
CA ARG A 286 -4.87 19.28 -9.93
C ARG A 286 -3.80 19.27 -11.02
N GLY A 287 -2.93 18.27 -11.07
CA GLY A 287 -1.73 18.31 -11.91
C GLY A 287 -0.82 19.49 -11.55
N LEU A 288 -0.72 19.84 -10.26
CA LEU A 288 0.13 20.92 -9.77
C LEU A 288 1.60 20.51 -9.86
N GLU A 289 2.33 21.13 -10.79
CA GLU A 289 3.78 21.01 -10.89
C GLU A 289 4.47 22.15 -10.14
N VAL A 290 5.55 21.82 -9.43
CA VAL A 290 6.42 22.80 -8.75
C VAL A 290 7.69 23.00 -9.56
N ASP A 291 8.06 24.26 -9.78
CA ASP A 291 9.26 24.61 -10.54
C ASP A 291 10.54 24.52 -9.68
N GLY A 292 11.70 24.64 -10.33
CA GLY A 292 12.99 24.60 -9.66
C GLY A 292 13.22 25.74 -8.65
N ALA A 293 12.54 26.88 -8.83
CA ALA A 293 12.62 28.00 -7.90
C ALA A 293 11.86 27.68 -6.59
N ALA A 294 10.68 27.07 -6.69
CA ALA A 294 9.91 26.59 -5.56
C ALA A 294 10.65 25.50 -4.79
N MET A 295 11.27 24.54 -5.49
CA MET A 295 12.12 23.52 -4.86
C MET A 295 13.33 24.11 -4.14
N SER A 296 13.97 25.13 -4.72
CA SER A 296 15.10 25.83 -4.11
C SER A 296 14.68 26.61 -2.85
N ALA A 297 13.50 27.24 -2.88
CA ALA A 297 12.93 27.91 -1.72
C ALA A 297 12.57 26.92 -0.60
N ALA A 298 12.02 25.76 -0.95
CA ALA A 298 11.75 24.67 0.00
C ALA A 298 13.06 24.19 0.67
N ALA A 299 14.10 23.95 -0.12
CA ALA A 299 15.41 23.55 0.41
C ALA A 299 15.99 24.60 1.38
N GLU A 300 15.91 25.88 1.05
CA GLU A 300 16.39 26.96 1.91
C GLU A 300 15.59 27.06 3.23
N ARG A 301 14.28 26.80 3.18
CA ARG A 301 13.44 26.79 4.39
C ARG A 301 13.78 25.63 5.30
N ILE A 302 13.91 24.41 4.77
CA ILE A 302 14.34 23.24 5.54
C ILE A 302 15.70 23.52 6.18
N ARG A 303 16.65 24.02 5.38
CA ARG A 303 18.00 24.35 5.84
C ARG A 303 17.98 25.31 7.02
N ARG A 304 17.18 26.38 6.95
CA ARG A 304 17.05 27.37 8.04
C ARG A 304 16.31 26.82 9.25
N ALA A 305 15.21 26.10 9.04
CA ALA A 305 14.44 25.50 10.12
C ALA A 305 15.26 24.51 10.96
N LEU A 306 16.19 23.78 10.32
CA LEU A 306 17.11 22.85 10.96
C LEU A 306 18.42 23.50 11.44
N GLY A 307 18.61 24.81 11.27
CA GLY A 307 19.83 25.52 11.68
C GLY A 307 21.09 25.12 10.89
N LEU A 308 20.93 24.56 9.69
CA LEU A 308 22.03 24.10 8.84
C LEU A 308 22.74 25.29 8.22
N ARG A 309 24.06 25.41 8.44
CA ARG A 309 24.82 26.64 8.13
C ARG A 309 24.93 26.95 6.64
N ASP A 310 25.08 25.91 5.81
CA ASP A 310 25.34 26.05 4.38
C ASP A 310 24.75 24.88 3.58
N LYS A 311 24.96 24.91 2.26
CA LYS A 311 24.49 23.85 1.34
C LYS A 311 25.19 22.51 1.56
N LEU A 312 26.43 22.53 2.08
CA LEU A 312 27.17 21.30 2.37
C LEU A 312 26.54 20.59 3.58
N ALA A 313 26.22 21.34 4.64
CA ALA A 313 25.48 20.84 5.80
C ALA A 313 24.12 20.26 5.40
N MET A 314 23.40 20.90 4.46
CA MET A 314 22.16 20.34 3.90
C MET A 314 22.40 19.01 3.18
N SER A 315 23.43 18.93 2.33
CA SER A 315 23.74 17.67 1.63
C SER A 315 24.16 16.55 2.58
N THR A 316 24.91 16.85 3.63
CA THR A 316 25.28 15.88 4.66
C THR A 316 24.05 15.41 5.43
N TRP A 317 23.19 16.33 5.85
CA TRP A 317 21.95 16.00 6.56
C TRP A 317 21.04 15.08 5.73
N LEU A 318 20.85 15.37 4.44
CA LEU A 318 20.06 14.50 3.55
C LEU A 318 20.60 13.06 3.50
N LYS A 319 21.94 12.90 3.45
CA LYS A 319 22.57 11.58 3.49
C LYS A 319 22.39 10.88 4.83
N GLU A 320 22.48 11.62 5.94
CA GLU A 320 22.23 11.08 7.29
C GLU A 320 20.79 10.61 7.48
N GLN A 321 19.83 11.21 6.75
CA GLN A 321 18.44 10.73 6.68
C GLN A 321 18.27 9.47 5.81
N GLY A 322 19.35 8.92 5.24
CA GLY A 322 19.30 7.77 4.34
C GLY A 322 18.66 8.09 2.98
N LEU A 323 18.59 9.37 2.59
CA LEU A 323 18.01 9.78 1.31
C LEU A 323 19.05 9.73 0.19
N ASP A 324 18.70 9.04 -0.89
CA ASP A 324 19.41 9.15 -2.16
C ASP A 324 18.96 10.40 -2.94
N LEU A 325 19.40 10.55 -4.19
CA LEU A 325 19.04 11.70 -5.02
C LEU A 325 17.52 11.79 -5.26
N ALA A 326 16.85 10.66 -5.50
CA ALA A 326 15.42 10.61 -5.77
C ALA A 326 14.61 10.95 -4.51
N GLY A 327 14.96 10.35 -3.36
CA GLY A 327 14.34 10.65 -2.07
C GLY A 327 14.55 12.11 -1.65
N SER A 328 15.74 12.68 -1.93
CA SER A 328 16.00 14.09 -1.69
C SER A 328 15.11 15.00 -2.55
N GLN A 329 14.97 14.69 -3.84
CA GLN A 329 14.08 15.45 -4.73
C GLN A 329 12.62 15.37 -4.29
N ALA A 330 12.18 14.19 -3.86
CA ALA A 330 10.80 13.98 -3.46
C ALA A 330 10.47 14.69 -2.13
N LEU A 331 11.38 14.69 -1.14
CA LEU A 331 11.24 15.50 0.07
C LEU A 331 11.10 17.00 -0.26
N LEU A 332 11.96 17.52 -1.13
CA LEU A 332 11.92 18.93 -1.53
C LEU A 332 10.65 19.27 -2.33
N ARG A 333 10.21 18.37 -3.20
CA ARG A 333 8.95 18.52 -3.97
C ARG A 333 7.75 18.55 -3.03
N ALA A 334 7.71 17.64 -2.05
CA ALA A 334 6.66 17.57 -1.05
C ALA A 334 6.51 18.89 -0.25
N GLU A 335 7.64 19.42 0.24
CA GLU A 335 7.66 20.71 0.94
C GLU A 335 7.26 21.88 0.04
N ALA A 336 7.71 21.90 -1.23
CA ALA A 336 7.32 22.91 -2.19
C ALA A 336 5.82 22.87 -2.52
N ILE A 337 5.21 21.68 -2.55
CA ILE A 337 3.76 21.50 -2.74
C ILE A 337 2.98 22.05 -1.54
N VAL A 338 3.38 21.70 -0.32
CA VAL A 338 2.75 22.18 0.91
C VAL A 338 2.78 23.70 0.96
N ASP A 339 3.92 24.32 0.61
CA ASP A 339 4.02 25.76 0.48
C ASP A 339 3.07 26.33 -0.57
N ALA A 340 3.06 25.76 -1.78
CA ALA A 340 2.26 26.27 -2.89
C ALA A 340 0.77 26.28 -2.52
N LEU A 341 0.28 25.17 -1.98
CA LEU A 341 -1.11 25.06 -1.50
C LEU A 341 -1.36 26.00 -0.31
N GLY A 342 -0.42 26.10 0.62
CA GLY A 342 -0.51 27.03 1.75
C GLY A 342 -0.65 28.49 1.31
N ARG A 343 0.06 28.90 0.25
CA ARG A 343 -0.06 30.25 -0.35
C ARG A 343 -1.44 30.50 -0.95
N GLU A 344 -1.98 29.52 -1.68
CA GLU A 344 -3.32 29.62 -2.28
C GLU A 344 -4.44 29.66 -1.23
N HIS A 345 -4.26 28.94 -0.12
CA HIS A 345 -5.22 28.85 0.97
C HIS A 345 -4.91 29.74 2.17
N ALA A 346 -4.07 30.78 2.00
CA ALA A 346 -3.59 31.65 3.07
C ALA A 346 -4.69 32.19 4.01
N LEU A 347 -5.80 32.66 3.45
CA LEU A 347 -6.93 33.18 4.22
C LEU A 347 -7.64 32.09 5.02
N ALA A 348 -7.85 30.91 4.40
CA ALA A 348 -8.47 29.77 5.06
C ALA A 348 -7.58 29.27 6.22
N VAL A 349 -6.28 29.12 5.99
CA VAL A 349 -5.30 28.75 7.02
C VAL A 349 -5.35 29.75 8.17
N ARG A 350 -5.26 31.06 7.87
CA ARG A 350 -5.32 32.12 8.89
C ARG A 350 -6.60 32.07 9.71
N SER A 351 -7.74 31.78 9.09
CA SER A 351 -9.03 31.66 9.79
C SER A 351 -9.08 30.48 10.77
N LEU A 352 -8.31 29.42 10.49
CA LEU A 352 -8.26 28.19 11.29
C LEU A 352 -7.20 28.22 12.39
N VAL A 353 -6.22 29.14 12.35
CA VAL A 353 -5.19 29.26 13.40
C VAL A 353 -5.81 29.43 14.78
N THR A 354 -6.88 30.21 14.91
CA THR A 354 -7.57 30.38 16.20
C THR A 354 -8.21 29.08 16.70
N LEU A 355 -8.78 28.29 15.79
CA LEU A 355 -9.34 26.97 16.12
C LEU A 355 -8.23 25.99 16.53
N GLU A 356 -7.08 26.03 15.88
CA GLU A 356 -5.93 25.19 16.25
C GLU A 356 -5.38 25.57 17.64
N LEU A 357 -5.28 26.86 17.95
CA LEU A 357 -4.94 27.33 19.30
C LEU A 357 -5.94 26.84 20.34
N GLN A 358 -7.24 26.76 20.01
CA GLN A 358 -8.25 26.17 20.91
C GLN A 358 -8.04 24.68 21.10
N ARG A 359 -7.81 23.94 20.00
CA ARG A 359 -7.54 22.49 20.04
C ARG A 359 -6.31 22.15 20.89
N ARG A 360 -5.32 23.04 20.92
CA ARG A 360 -4.09 22.90 21.72
C ARG A 360 -4.21 23.46 23.14
N GLY A 361 -5.30 24.14 23.48
CA GLY A 361 -5.45 24.82 24.77
C GLY A 361 -4.57 26.08 24.92
N GLU A 362 -4.04 26.62 23.81
CA GLU A 362 -3.08 27.73 23.79
C GLU A 362 -3.76 29.10 23.59
N LEU A 363 -5.06 29.13 23.27
CA LEU A 363 -5.78 30.36 22.93
C LEU A 363 -5.69 31.44 24.02
N GLY A 364 -5.79 31.05 25.30
CA GLY A 364 -5.69 31.99 26.43
C GLY A 364 -4.34 32.71 26.45
N ARG A 365 -3.26 31.93 26.42
CA ARG A 365 -1.88 32.45 26.38
C ARG A 365 -1.63 33.34 25.17
N ALA A 366 -2.12 32.95 23.99
CA ALA A 366 -1.96 33.74 22.78
C ALA A 366 -2.68 35.10 22.87
N ARG A 367 -3.86 35.16 23.51
CA ARG A 367 -4.60 36.41 23.76
C ARG A 367 -3.88 37.31 24.75
N GLU A 368 -3.35 36.74 25.84
CA GLU A 368 -2.57 37.48 26.83
C GLU A 368 -1.31 38.09 26.18
N GLN A 369 -0.59 37.32 25.36
CA GLN A 369 0.56 37.81 24.61
C GLN A 369 0.17 38.96 23.67
N LEU A 370 -0.91 38.81 22.90
CA LEU A 370 -1.38 39.87 22.00
C LEU A 370 -1.81 41.13 22.77
N ALA A 371 -2.49 40.98 23.91
CA ALA A 371 -2.88 42.11 24.76
C ALA A 371 -1.68 42.83 25.36
N ALA A 372 -0.66 42.07 25.81
CA ALA A 372 0.60 42.62 26.31
C ALA A 372 1.41 43.36 25.23
N ALA A 373 1.30 42.92 23.97
CA ALA A 373 1.93 43.60 22.84
C ALA A 373 1.38 45.01 22.59
N GLY A 374 0.11 45.27 22.91
CA GLY A 374 -0.57 46.54 22.67
C GLY A 374 -0.69 46.93 21.18
N GLU A 375 -1.14 48.17 20.94
CA GLU A 375 -1.13 48.78 19.60
C GLU A 375 0.22 49.45 19.31
N VAL A 376 1.25 48.65 19.03
CA VAL A 376 2.57 49.17 18.66
C VAL A 376 2.61 49.47 17.17
N ALA A 377 2.89 50.72 16.80
CA ALA A 377 3.24 51.06 15.42
C ALA A 377 4.64 50.53 15.12
N TRP A 378 4.89 50.04 13.89
CA TRP A 378 6.21 49.48 13.58
C TRP A 378 7.35 50.50 13.74
N SER A 379 7.07 51.81 13.59
CA SER A 379 8.02 52.91 13.81
C SER A 379 8.50 53.02 15.25
N GLU A 380 7.76 52.50 16.21
CA GLU A 380 8.09 52.51 17.64
C GLU A 380 9.01 51.34 18.03
N ALA A 381 9.29 50.42 17.10
CA ALA A 381 10.15 49.26 17.34
C ALA A 381 11.67 49.60 17.42
N GLY A 382 12.05 50.85 17.18
CA GLY A 382 13.45 51.32 17.28
C GLY A 382 14.41 50.75 16.23
N LEU A 383 13.89 50.13 15.16
CA LEU A 383 14.65 49.53 14.07
C LEU A 383 14.21 50.10 12.73
N SER A 384 15.13 50.14 11.75
CA SER A 384 14.74 50.40 10.35
C SER A 384 13.86 49.26 9.83
N ARG A 385 13.15 49.50 8.72
CA ARG A 385 12.29 48.49 8.07
C ARG A 385 13.08 47.22 7.74
N GLU A 386 14.27 47.38 7.16
CA GLU A 386 15.16 46.29 6.76
C GLU A 386 15.68 45.54 8.00
N ALA A 387 16.08 46.27 9.05
CA ALA A 387 16.59 45.67 10.28
C ALA A 387 15.50 44.88 11.02
N LEU A 388 14.24 45.34 10.98
CA LEU A 388 13.12 44.64 11.60
C LEU A 388 12.77 43.34 10.86
N LEU A 389 12.80 43.36 9.52
CA LEU A 389 12.63 42.14 8.70
C LEU A 389 13.77 41.15 8.94
N GLN A 390 15.02 41.61 8.93
CA GLN A 390 16.19 40.75 9.19
C GLN A 390 16.16 40.15 10.60
N TRP A 391 15.74 40.93 11.60
CA TRP A 391 15.52 40.42 12.94
C TRP A 391 14.46 39.30 12.94
N TYR A 392 13.32 39.52 12.28
CA TYR A 392 12.25 38.53 12.23
C TYR A 392 12.65 37.25 11.50
N GLU A 393 13.39 37.36 10.40
CA GLU A 393 13.88 36.21 9.64
C GLU A 393 14.95 35.41 10.38
N ARG A 394 15.69 36.05 11.28
CA ARG A 394 16.69 35.41 12.12
C ARG A 394 16.09 34.74 13.34
N GLU A 395 15.19 35.42 14.04
CA GLU A 395 14.66 34.97 15.34
C GLU A 395 13.36 34.16 15.25
N VAL A 396 12.56 34.34 14.19
CA VAL A 396 11.19 33.80 14.12
C VAL A 396 11.00 32.87 12.93
N ARG A 397 11.01 33.42 11.71
CA ARG A 397 10.86 32.62 10.49
C ARG A 397 11.32 33.39 9.26
N TRP A 398 11.94 32.67 8.34
CA TRP A 398 12.28 33.20 7.02
C TRP A 398 11.00 33.52 6.22
N LEU A 399 10.94 34.70 5.61
CA LEU A 399 9.76 35.17 4.85
C LEU A 399 9.81 34.75 3.38
N GLY A 400 10.95 34.27 2.90
CA GLY A 400 11.17 33.92 1.50
C GLY A 400 11.91 35.00 0.74
N ALA A 401 12.41 34.67 -0.45
CA ALA A 401 13.10 35.64 -1.32
C ALA A 401 12.16 36.67 -1.97
N ASP A 402 10.85 36.37 -2.05
CA ASP A 402 9.80 37.23 -2.62
C ASP A 402 8.87 37.73 -1.50
N LEU A 403 9.11 38.96 -1.05
CA LEU A 403 8.34 39.60 0.02
C LEU A 403 6.85 39.82 -0.35
N PRO A 404 6.50 40.27 -1.58
CA PRO A 404 5.11 40.23 -2.05
C PRO A 404 4.43 38.86 -1.93
N ALA A 405 5.13 37.75 -2.26
CA ALA A 405 4.58 36.41 -2.05
C ALA A 405 4.37 36.09 -0.56
N ALA A 406 5.30 36.52 0.30
CA ALA A 406 5.17 36.37 1.75
C ALA A 406 3.92 37.09 2.29
N LEU A 407 3.65 38.31 1.83
CA LEU A 407 2.46 39.08 2.22
C LEU A 407 1.16 38.36 1.84
N ARG A 408 1.07 37.84 0.61
CA ARG A 408 -0.09 37.04 0.15
C ARG A 408 -0.29 35.80 1.02
N THR A 409 0.79 35.09 1.34
CA THR A 409 0.77 33.90 2.20
C THR A 409 0.22 34.17 3.60
N LEU A 410 0.45 35.38 4.10
CA LEU A 410 -0.01 35.80 5.42
C LEU A 410 -1.39 36.49 5.39
N GLY A 411 -1.97 36.63 4.20
CA GLY A 411 -3.20 37.38 3.99
C GLY A 411 -3.06 38.85 4.41
N LEU A 412 -1.89 39.45 4.16
CA LEU A 412 -1.60 40.86 4.42
C LEU A 412 -1.59 41.64 3.11
N GLY A 413 -2.21 42.81 3.11
CA GLY A 413 -2.34 43.66 1.92
C GLY A 413 -1.15 44.61 1.71
N THR A 414 -0.39 44.93 2.77
CA THR A 414 0.72 45.88 2.70
C THR A 414 1.92 45.47 3.56
N LEU A 415 3.10 45.98 3.20
CA LEU A 415 4.33 45.79 3.99
C LEU A 415 4.20 46.41 5.39
N ASP A 416 3.56 47.56 5.54
CA ASP A 416 3.38 48.20 6.84
C ASP A 416 2.52 47.34 7.81
N GLN A 417 1.55 46.58 7.29
CA GLN A 417 0.79 45.62 8.09
C GLN A 417 1.68 44.48 8.61
N LEU A 418 2.58 43.98 7.77
CA LEU A 418 3.56 42.96 8.15
C LEU A 418 4.54 43.50 9.19
N LEU A 419 5.13 44.67 8.96
CA LEU A 419 6.06 45.30 9.90
C LEU A 419 5.40 45.55 11.27
N THR A 420 4.14 45.98 11.28
CA THR A 420 3.37 46.17 12.51
C THR A 420 3.15 44.85 13.24
N ALA A 421 2.78 43.79 12.52
CA ALA A 421 2.62 42.47 13.11
C ALA A 421 3.96 41.92 13.67
N ILE A 422 5.06 42.13 12.96
CA ILE A 422 6.40 41.74 13.40
C ILE A 422 6.82 42.52 14.65
N ALA A 423 6.56 43.83 14.70
CA ALA A 423 6.86 44.66 15.86
C ALA A 423 6.14 44.16 17.13
N ARG A 424 4.87 43.75 17.00
CA ARG A 424 4.11 43.13 18.10
C ARG A 424 4.74 41.81 18.55
N VAL A 425 5.14 40.95 17.61
CA VAL A 425 5.85 39.70 17.95
C VAL A 425 7.14 40.01 18.71
N LYS A 426 7.93 40.98 18.24
CA LYS A 426 9.16 41.43 18.90
C LYS A 426 8.94 41.89 20.34
N ALA A 427 7.89 42.68 20.59
CA ALA A 427 7.56 43.17 21.92
C ALA A 427 7.19 42.06 22.91
N THR A 428 6.65 40.95 22.41
CA THR A 428 6.22 39.81 23.23
C THR A 428 7.26 38.70 23.38
N MET A 429 8.33 38.72 22.58
CA MET A 429 9.41 37.75 22.71
C MET A 429 10.28 38.11 23.92
N PRO A 430 10.67 37.12 24.75
CA PRO A 430 11.62 37.36 25.82
C PRO A 430 12.90 37.93 25.22
N THR A 431 13.36 39.08 25.71
CA THR A 431 14.70 39.59 25.38
C THR A 431 15.70 38.55 25.85
N ALA A 432 16.48 37.98 24.92
CA ALA A 432 17.55 37.07 25.28
C ALA A 432 18.46 37.74 26.34
N PRO A 433 18.88 37.00 27.38
CA PRO A 433 19.77 37.53 28.42
C PRO A 433 21.12 38.00 27.87
#